data_AF-A0A4V1ZTA0-F1
#
_entry.id   AF-A0A4V1ZTA0-F1
#
_cell.length_a   1.000
_cell.length_b   1.000
_cell.length_c   1.000
_cell.angle_alpha   90.00
_cell.angle_beta   90.00
_cell.angle_gamma   90.00
#
_symmetry.space_group_name_H-M   'P 1'
#
loop_
_entity.id
_entity.type
_entity.pdbx_description
1 polymer ?
#
loop_
_entity_poly.entity_id
_entity_poly.type
_entity_poly.pdbx_seq_one_letter_code
_entity_poly.pdbx_strand_id
1 'polypeptide(L)'
;MKRRTLIKGGLAGLAALYASRTFAHLPLHASSAVHDKTFLPTWESLAQYRVPEWFRDAKFGIWAHWGPQCQPERGDWYARGMYQEGSDQYQYHCEKYGHPSKFGFKDVINEWKADHWDPEYLVGLYKKAGARYFMALANHHDNLDLFDSKHQRWNSVNLGPKKDLMAGWAKAAKKQNLPLGVSVHSAHAWRWYETAQRSDKKGALAGVPYDGKMTAAQGDGKWWQGYDPQELYAQNHPMSEDSLNDHSIHGQWNWGNGVYKPTKAYCDNFYDRTIDLIDKYNPELVYFDDTALPLWPVSDVGLRVAAHLYNKSIKKHGKLNSVIFGKILDEQQRKCMVWDIERGQSNTIEPLPWQTDTCLGQWHYDRRIYDNNHYKSAKMVIHTLVDVI
;
A
#
# COMPACT_ATOMS: atom_id res chain seq x y z
N MET A 1 12.74 69.25 -15.75
CA MET A 1 13.65 69.47 -16.89
C MET A 1 13.45 68.36 -17.92
N LYS A 2 12.92 68.72 -19.10
CA LYS A 2 12.90 67.87 -20.32
C LYS A 2 14.21 68.06 -21.09
N ARG A 3 14.68 67.02 -21.81
CA ARG A 3 15.55 67.00 -23.02
C ARG A 3 16.14 65.56 -23.11
N ARG A 4 16.05 64.77 -24.18
CA ARG A 4 16.00 65.05 -25.62
C ARG A 4 15.31 63.90 -26.40
N THR A 5 14.70 64.34 -27.49
CA THR A 5 13.98 63.64 -28.56
C THR A 5 14.94 63.17 -29.66
N LEU A 6 14.51 62.18 -30.47
CA LEU A 6 14.50 62.13 -31.97
C LEU A 6 14.92 60.74 -32.50
N ILE A 7 14.39 60.17 -33.59
CA ILE A 7 13.11 60.20 -34.36
C ILE A 7 13.43 59.42 -35.67
N LYS A 8 12.39 58.86 -36.32
CA LYS A 8 12.30 58.35 -37.72
C LYS A 8 13.07 57.06 -38.04
N GLY A 9 12.57 56.12 -38.84
CA GLY A 9 11.36 55.94 -39.66
C GLY A 9 11.38 54.45 -40.08
N GLY A 10 10.32 53.77 -40.49
CA GLY A 10 9.23 54.15 -41.36
C GLY A 10 9.23 53.21 -42.57
N LEU A 11 8.06 52.64 -42.86
CA LEU A 11 7.59 52.00 -44.10
C LEU A 11 7.63 50.45 -44.25
N ALA A 12 6.43 49.92 -44.02
CA ALA A 12 5.74 48.81 -44.64
C ALA A 12 6.16 48.38 -46.06
N GLY A 13 6.03 47.07 -46.30
CA GLY A 13 5.87 46.46 -47.61
C GLY A 13 5.10 45.13 -47.49
N LEU A 14 3.80 45.17 -47.80
CA LEU A 14 2.93 44.01 -48.02
C LEU A 14 3.34 43.29 -49.32
N ALA A 15 3.41 41.95 -49.29
CA ALA A 15 3.10 41.11 -50.44
C ALA A 15 2.77 39.68 -49.99
N ALA A 16 1.60 39.22 -50.38
CA ALA A 16 1.03 37.90 -50.14
C ALA A 16 1.72 36.80 -50.98
N LEU A 17 1.58 35.54 -50.57
CA LEU A 17 1.06 34.43 -51.41
C LEU A 17 1.22 33.06 -50.69
N TYR A 18 0.07 32.44 -50.45
CA TYR A 18 -0.23 31.02 -50.64
C TYR A 18 0.94 30.04 -50.81
N ALA A 19 1.08 29.11 -49.85
CA ALA A 19 1.24 27.68 -50.13
C ALA A 19 1.04 26.85 -48.86
N SER A 20 -0.19 26.33 -48.75
CA SER A 20 -0.53 25.03 -48.16
C SER A 20 0.63 24.06 -47.90
N ARG A 21 0.80 23.65 -46.64
CA ARG A 21 1.25 22.30 -46.28
C ARG A 21 0.46 21.78 -45.08
N THR A 22 -0.69 21.18 -45.40
CA THR A 22 -1.09 19.86 -44.90
C THR A 22 -0.66 19.52 -43.46
N PHE A 23 -1.53 19.83 -42.51
CA PHE A 23 -1.86 18.84 -41.48
C PHE A 23 -2.52 17.66 -42.20
N ALA A 24 -1.78 16.57 -42.36
CA ALA A 24 -2.35 15.28 -42.73
C ALA A 24 -1.50 14.19 -42.10
N HIS A 25 -2.03 13.64 -41.00
CA HIS A 25 -1.90 12.25 -40.57
C HIS A 25 -0.58 11.56 -40.92
N LEU A 26 0.42 11.72 -40.05
CA LEU A 26 1.30 10.59 -39.78
C LEU A 26 0.50 9.62 -38.91
N PRO A 27 0.22 8.39 -39.36
CA PRO A 27 -0.15 7.37 -38.41
C PRO A 27 1.08 7.19 -37.52
N LEU A 28 1.00 7.64 -36.26
CA LEU A 28 1.75 6.98 -35.21
C LEU A 28 1.17 5.57 -35.12
N HIS A 29 1.57 4.71 -36.04
CA HIS A 29 1.80 3.33 -35.68
C HIS A 29 2.92 3.39 -34.65
N ALA A 30 2.52 3.54 -33.38
CA ALA A 30 3.27 2.96 -32.30
C ALA A 30 3.45 1.50 -32.70
N SER A 31 4.61 1.22 -33.30
CA SER A 31 5.09 -0.12 -33.48
C SER A 31 4.93 -0.76 -32.12
N SER A 32 4.05 -1.76 -32.04
CA SER A 32 3.95 -2.64 -30.89
C SER A 32 5.30 -3.33 -30.78
N ALA A 33 6.25 -2.68 -30.10
CA ALA A 33 7.48 -3.29 -29.71
C ALA A 33 7.07 -4.46 -28.83
N VAL A 34 7.12 -5.65 -29.41
CA VAL A 34 7.05 -6.91 -28.70
C VAL A 34 8.04 -6.78 -27.53
N HIS A 35 7.53 -6.89 -26.30
CA HIS A 35 8.36 -6.94 -25.10
C HIS A 35 9.15 -8.25 -25.12
N ASP A 36 10.25 -8.27 -25.88
CA ASP A 36 10.96 -9.49 -26.29
C ASP A 36 12.00 -9.98 -25.28
N LYS A 37 12.02 -9.42 -24.06
CA LYS A 37 12.95 -9.83 -23.00
C LYS A 37 12.21 -10.08 -21.70
N THR A 38 12.30 -11.32 -21.22
CA THR A 38 11.94 -11.70 -19.85
C THR A 38 12.52 -10.70 -18.85
N PHE A 39 11.69 -10.22 -17.92
CA PHE A 39 12.15 -9.41 -16.79
C PHE A 39 12.98 -10.28 -15.84
N LEU A 40 14.20 -9.83 -15.55
CA LEU A 40 15.07 -10.38 -14.52
C LEU A 40 14.94 -9.54 -13.24
N PRO A 41 15.25 -10.09 -12.06
CA PRO A 41 15.14 -9.39 -10.79
C PRO A 41 16.31 -8.41 -10.56
N THR A 42 16.54 -7.49 -11.49
CA THR A 42 17.53 -6.41 -11.38
C THR A 42 16.93 -5.10 -11.87
N TRP A 43 17.36 -3.96 -11.30
CA TRP A 43 16.87 -2.65 -11.72
C TRP A 43 17.11 -2.38 -13.21
N GLU A 44 18.24 -2.83 -13.76
CA GLU A 44 18.58 -2.68 -15.18
C GLU A 44 17.57 -3.41 -16.06
N SER A 45 17.17 -4.63 -15.67
CA SER A 45 16.16 -5.39 -16.42
C SER A 45 14.76 -4.81 -16.23
N LEU A 46 14.41 -4.35 -15.02
CA LEU A 46 13.10 -3.74 -14.74
C LEU A 46 12.91 -2.39 -15.46
N ALA A 47 13.98 -1.66 -15.80
CA ALA A 47 13.89 -0.36 -16.49
C ALA A 47 13.28 -0.42 -17.91
N GLN A 48 13.08 -1.63 -18.46
CA GLN A 48 12.30 -1.82 -19.69
C GLN A 48 10.78 -1.70 -19.46
N TYR A 49 10.32 -1.57 -18.21
CA TYR A 49 8.92 -1.38 -17.83
C TYR A 49 8.31 -0.18 -18.55
N ARG A 50 7.04 -0.35 -18.96
CA ARG A 50 6.22 0.71 -19.54
C ARG A 50 4.86 0.67 -18.87
N VAL A 51 4.42 1.81 -18.36
CA VAL A 51 3.11 1.94 -17.71
C VAL A 51 2.02 1.56 -18.73
N PRO A 52 1.18 0.56 -18.44
CA PRO A 52 0.10 0.16 -19.34
C PRO A 52 -0.87 1.30 -19.65
N GLU A 53 -1.34 1.37 -20.90
CA GLU A 53 -2.28 2.40 -21.36
C GLU A 53 -3.57 2.45 -20.52
N TRP A 54 -4.12 1.29 -20.15
CA TRP A 54 -5.35 1.25 -19.35
C TRP A 54 -5.22 2.00 -18.02
N PHE A 55 -4.04 1.95 -17.38
CA PHE A 55 -3.81 2.63 -16.11
C PHE A 55 -3.69 4.13 -16.32
N ARG A 56 -2.99 4.54 -17.38
CA ARG A 56 -2.90 5.94 -17.79
C ARG A 56 -4.28 6.54 -18.07
N ASP A 57 -5.20 5.77 -18.62
CA ASP A 57 -6.56 6.19 -18.95
C ASP A 57 -7.55 6.08 -17.77
N ALA A 58 -7.24 5.27 -16.76
CA ALA A 58 -8.15 4.99 -15.66
C ALA A 58 -8.42 6.22 -14.79
N LYS A 59 -7.39 7.03 -14.51
CA LYS A 59 -7.39 8.28 -13.72
C LYS A 59 -7.83 8.19 -12.26
N PHE A 60 -8.80 7.32 -11.94
CA PHE A 60 -9.41 7.22 -10.62
C PHE A 60 -9.70 5.76 -10.26
N GLY A 61 -9.23 5.36 -9.09
CA GLY A 61 -9.57 4.08 -8.46
C GLY A 61 -9.96 4.28 -7.00
N ILE A 62 -10.58 3.26 -6.41
CA ILE A 62 -10.95 3.26 -4.99
C ILE A 62 -10.26 2.09 -4.29
N TRP A 63 -9.70 2.38 -3.13
CA TRP A 63 -9.02 1.42 -2.27
C TRP A 63 -9.83 1.14 -1.01
N ALA A 64 -10.16 -0.12 -0.78
CA ALA A 64 -10.66 -0.62 0.50
C ALA A 64 -9.48 -0.96 1.43
N HIS A 65 -9.02 0.02 2.21
CA HIS A 65 -8.01 -0.19 3.26
C HIS A 65 -8.67 -0.73 4.54
N TRP A 66 -9.00 -2.01 4.52
CA TRP A 66 -9.86 -2.61 5.54
C TRP A 66 -9.34 -3.96 6.02
N GLY A 67 -9.08 -4.04 7.32
CA GLY A 67 -8.55 -5.21 8.01
C GLY A 67 -8.89 -5.18 9.52
N PRO A 68 -8.28 -6.05 10.33
CA PRO A 68 -8.59 -6.18 11.77
C PRO A 68 -8.33 -4.90 12.57
N GLN A 69 -7.44 -4.01 12.10
CA GLN A 69 -7.23 -2.69 12.72
C GLN A 69 -8.48 -1.80 12.71
N CYS A 70 -9.49 -2.10 11.89
CA CYS A 70 -10.78 -1.41 11.92
C CYS A 70 -11.69 -1.89 13.06
N GLN A 71 -11.47 -3.07 13.65
CA GLN A 71 -12.33 -3.64 14.72
C GLN A 71 -12.50 -2.71 15.94
N PRO A 72 -11.45 -2.02 16.41
CA PRO A 72 -11.56 -1.07 17.52
C PRO A 72 -12.16 0.28 17.11
N GLU A 73 -12.27 0.55 15.81
CA GLU A 73 -12.79 1.80 15.25
C GLU A 73 -12.03 3.05 15.73
N ARG A 74 -10.73 2.90 15.97
CA ARG A 74 -9.86 3.92 16.58
C ARG A 74 -8.71 4.34 15.66
N GLY A 75 -9.00 4.42 14.37
CA GLY A 75 -8.13 5.01 13.36
C GLY A 75 -6.94 4.16 12.97
N ASP A 76 -6.01 4.80 12.27
CA ASP A 76 -4.89 4.12 11.62
C ASP A 76 -3.81 3.64 12.60
N TRP A 77 -3.08 2.61 12.20
CA TRP A 77 -1.97 2.02 12.95
C TRP A 77 -2.34 1.51 14.35
N TYR A 78 -3.61 1.17 14.59
CA TYR A 78 -4.09 0.71 15.89
C TYR A 78 -3.26 -0.44 16.46
N ALA A 79 -2.91 -1.42 15.62
CA ALA A 79 -2.17 -2.59 16.07
C ALA A 79 -0.79 -2.23 16.64
N ARG A 80 -0.19 -1.10 16.24
CA ARG A 80 1.05 -0.58 16.82
C ARG A 80 0.76 0.31 18.03
N GLY A 81 -0.17 1.26 17.89
CA GLY A 81 -0.41 2.29 18.91
C GLY A 81 -1.04 1.77 20.19
N MET A 82 -1.75 0.65 20.13
CA MET A 82 -2.25 -0.04 21.34
C MET A 82 -1.14 -0.53 22.27
N TYR A 83 0.11 -0.64 21.80
CA TYR A 83 1.28 -1.00 22.61
C TYR A 83 2.16 0.19 22.99
N GLN A 84 1.72 1.42 22.72
CA GLN A 84 2.45 2.65 23.06
C GLN A 84 1.85 3.25 24.33
N GLU A 85 2.44 2.94 25.49
CA GLU A 85 1.94 3.38 26.81
C GLU A 85 1.61 4.88 26.82
N GLY A 86 0.37 5.21 27.18
CA GLY A 86 -0.12 6.58 27.25
C GLY A 86 -0.65 7.18 25.94
N SER A 87 -0.54 6.47 24.81
CA SER A 87 -1.19 6.89 23.56
C SER A 87 -2.72 6.81 23.67
N ASP A 88 -3.43 7.55 22.80
CA ASP A 88 -4.89 7.49 22.70
C ASP A 88 -5.41 6.06 22.44
N GLN A 89 -4.73 5.32 21.55
CA GLN A 89 -5.12 3.95 21.21
C GLN A 89 -4.83 2.97 22.35
N TYR A 90 -3.71 3.14 23.07
CA TYR A 90 -3.40 2.36 24.27
C TYR A 90 -4.44 2.58 25.37
N GLN A 91 -4.79 3.84 25.67
CA GLN A 91 -5.78 4.16 26.70
C GLN A 91 -7.14 3.54 26.36
N TYR A 92 -7.58 3.70 25.12
CA TYR A 92 -8.80 3.05 24.64
C TYR A 92 -8.73 1.53 24.70
N HIS A 93 -7.58 0.93 24.37
CA HIS A 93 -7.38 -0.50 24.43
C HIS A 93 -7.53 -1.03 25.87
N CYS A 94 -6.88 -0.37 26.83
CA CYS A 94 -6.97 -0.70 28.25
C CYS A 94 -8.39 -0.58 28.80
N GLU A 95 -9.15 0.44 28.37
CA GLU A 95 -10.55 0.63 28.77
C GLU A 95 -11.47 -0.44 28.17
N LYS A 96 -11.33 -0.73 26.86
CA LYS A 96 -12.25 -1.61 26.14
C LYS A 96 -11.94 -3.09 26.31
N TYR A 97 -10.67 -3.46 26.21
CA TYR A 97 -10.23 -4.86 26.13
C TYR A 97 -9.38 -5.30 27.33
N GLY A 98 -8.70 -4.34 27.97
CA GLY A 98 -7.76 -4.58 29.06
C GLY A 98 -6.31 -4.42 28.63
N HIS A 99 -5.38 -4.70 29.55
CA HIS A 99 -3.96 -4.43 29.32
C HIS A 99 -3.37 -5.27 28.16
N PRO A 100 -2.51 -4.71 27.28
CA PRO A 100 -2.00 -5.40 26.09
C PRO A 100 -1.22 -6.71 26.34
N SER A 101 -0.70 -6.91 27.55
CA SER A 101 -0.08 -8.20 27.95
C SER A 101 -1.08 -9.33 28.19
N LYS A 102 -2.36 -9.01 28.36
CA LYS A 102 -3.44 -9.97 28.61
C LYS A 102 -4.35 -10.13 27.39
N PHE A 103 -4.65 -9.02 26.73
CA PHE A 103 -5.44 -8.96 25.51
C PHE A 103 -4.62 -8.17 24.48
N GLY A 104 -4.01 -8.86 23.52
CA GLY A 104 -3.18 -8.22 22.50
C GLY A 104 -3.87 -8.17 21.15
N PHE A 105 -3.15 -7.74 20.11
CA PHE A 105 -3.75 -7.59 18.79
C PHE A 105 -4.21 -8.93 18.17
N LYS A 106 -3.57 -10.05 18.52
CA LYS A 106 -4.07 -11.39 18.18
C LYS A 106 -5.51 -11.61 18.65
N ASP A 107 -5.87 -11.07 19.81
CA ASP A 107 -7.20 -11.22 20.41
C ASP A 107 -8.19 -10.27 19.71
N VAL A 108 -7.76 -9.07 19.30
CA VAL A 108 -8.53 -8.18 18.41
C VAL A 108 -8.85 -8.86 17.08
N ILE A 109 -7.86 -9.54 16.48
CA ILE A 109 -8.05 -10.34 15.25
C ILE A 109 -9.10 -11.43 15.48
N ASN A 110 -9.07 -12.10 16.64
CA ASN A 110 -10.05 -13.14 16.96
C ASN A 110 -11.47 -12.57 17.09
N GLU A 111 -11.64 -11.37 17.64
CA GLU A 111 -12.96 -10.72 17.72
C GLU A 111 -13.48 -10.21 16.38
N TRP A 112 -12.60 -9.85 15.45
CA TRP A 112 -13.01 -9.31 14.15
C TRP A 112 -13.68 -10.37 13.27
N LYS A 113 -14.99 -10.23 13.01
CA LYS A 113 -15.80 -11.25 12.30
C LYS A 113 -16.22 -10.90 10.87
N ALA A 114 -16.16 -9.62 10.49
CA ALA A 114 -16.63 -9.16 9.17
C ALA A 114 -18.06 -9.65 8.84
N ASP A 115 -18.98 -9.63 9.81
CA ASP A 115 -20.30 -10.26 9.65
C ASP A 115 -21.18 -9.60 8.60
N HIS A 116 -21.10 -8.27 8.48
CA HIS A 116 -21.87 -7.48 7.51
C HIS A 116 -21.04 -7.04 6.30
N TRP A 117 -19.97 -7.78 5.99
CA TRP A 117 -19.14 -7.50 4.82
C TRP A 117 -19.86 -7.92 3.53
N ASP A 118 -20.18 -6.94 2.69
CA ASP A 118 -20.77 -7.13 1.35
C ASP A 118 -19.88 -6.50 0.27
N PRO A 119 -18.92 -7.25 -0.29
CA PRO A 119 -18.04 -6.74 -1.31
C PRO A 119 -18.76 -6.44 -2.64
N GLU A 120 -19.87 -7.13 -2.94
CA GLU A 120 -20.59 -6.90 -4.19
C GLU A 120 -21.29 -5.54 -4.19
N TYR A 121 -21.94 -5.19 -3.08
CA TYR A 121 -22.52 -3.86 -2.87
C TYR A 121 -21.45 -2.77 -2.93
N LEU A 122 -20.37 -2.93 -2.16
CA LEU A 122 -19.33 -1.91 -2.01
C LEU A 122 -18.61 -1.63 -3.34
N VAL A 123 -18.14 -2.67 -4.05
CA VAL A 123 -17.47 -2.47 -5.35
C VAL A 123 -18.44 -1.93 -6.40
N GLY A 124 -19.72 -2.34 -6.36
CA GLY A 124 -20.76 -1.76 -7.21
C GLY A 124 -20.97 -0.26 -6.94
N LEU A 125 -20.95 0.15 -5.67
CA LEU A 125 -21.01 1.57 -5.28
C LEU A 125 -19.77 2.33 -5.76
N TYR A 126 -18.57 1.76 -5.60
CA TYR A 126 -17.32 2.36 -6.06
C TYR A 126 -17.30 2.56 -7.58
N LYS A 127 -17.81 1.58 -8.35
CA LYS A 127 -17.99 1.73 -9.80
C LYS A 127 -18.92 2.88 -10.15
N LYS A 128 -20.06 3.00 -9.47
CA LYS A 128 -21.02 4.09 -9.66
C LYS A 128 -20.44 5.46 -9.33
N ALA A 129 -19.55 5.53 -8.34
CA ALA A 129 -18.80 6.74 -8.00
C ALA A 129 -17.76 7.15 -9.07
N GLY A 130 -17.51 6.29 -10.07
CA GLY A 130 -16.65 6.59 -11.21
C GLY A 130 -15.36 5.78 -11.27
N ALA A 131 -15.07 4.94 -10.26
CA ALA A 131 -13.84 4.17 -10.21
C ALA A 131 -13.62 3.34 -11.49
N ARG A 132 -12.38 3.33 -11.97
CA ARG A 132 -11.93 2.59 -13.16
C ARG A 132 -11.04 1.40 -12.83
N TYR A 133 -10.58 1.31 -11.59
CA TYR A 133 -10.02 0.10 -10.98
C TYR A 133 -10.39 0.07 -9.49
N PHE A 134 -10.27 -1.10 -8.87
CA PHE A 134 -10.52 -1.28 -7.45
C PHE A 134 -9.33 -1.95 -6.77
N MET A 135 -8.94 -1.48 -5.60
CA MET A 135 -7.85 -2.04 -4.81
C MET A 135 -8.33 -2.56 -3.45
N ALA A 136 -7.84 -3.71 -3.03
CA ALA A 136 -8.11 -4.28 -1.71
C ALA A 136 -6.81 -4.50 -0.92
N LEU A 137 -6.88 -4.31 0.40
CA LEU A 137 -5.78 -4.63 1.30
C LEU A 137 -5.58 -6.15 1.37
N ALA A 138 -4.37 -6.62 1.06
CA ALA A 138 -3.99 -8.03 1.20
C ALA A 138 -3.40 -8.31 2.58
N ASN A 139 -2.58 -7.40 3.10
CA ASN A 139 -2.11 -7.35 4.47
C ASN A 139 -1.62 -5.93 4.81
N HIS A 140 -1.69 -5.56 6.08
CA HIS A 140 -1.06 -4.34 6.59
C HIS A 140 0.28 -4.65 7.29
N HIS A 141 0.86 -3.65 7.94
CA HIS A 141 1.98 -3.85 8.88
C HIS A 141 1.64 -4.71 10.11
N ASP A 142 0.35 -4.92 10.38
CA ASP A 142 -0.13 -5.88 11.38
C ASP A 142 0.10 -7.34 10.97
N ASN A 143 0.59 -7.55 9.73
CA ASN A 143 1.06 -8.81 9.19
C ASN A 143 0.00 -9.92 9.09
N LEU A 144 -1.31 -9.62 9.22
CA LEU A 144 -2.35 -10.61 8.96
C LEU A 144 -2.65 -10.70 7.46
N ASP A 145 -2.59 -11.88 6.88
CA ASP A 145 -3.03 -12.10 5.50
C ASP A 145 -4.57 -12.12 5.40
N LEU A 146 -5.14 -11.22 4.61
CA LEU A 146 -6.58 -11.12 4.35
C LEU A 146 -7.04 -12.06 3.22
N PHE A 147 -6.29 -13.13 3.01
CA PHE A 147 -6.49 -14.13 1.96
C PHE A 147 -6.08 -15.51 2.46
N ASP A 148 -6.45 -16.57 1.73
CA ASP A 148 -6.08 -17.94 2.07
C ASP A 148 -4.60 -18.24 1.75
N SER A 149 -3.70 -17.78 2.61
CA SER A 149 -2.24 -17.91 2.41
C SER A 149 -1.75 -19.33 2.70
N LYS A 150 -1.00 -19.93 1.75
CA LYS A 150 -0.34 -21.24 1.97
C LYS A 150 0.88 -21.15 2.89
N HIS A 151 1.46 -19.97 3.01
CA HIS A 151 2.75 -19.73 3.66
C HIS A 151 2.63 -19.07 5.03
N GLN A 152 1.40 -18.70 5.44
CA GLN A 152 1.13 -18.12 6.74
C GLN A 152 -0.22 -18.59 7.28
N ARG A 153 -0.20 -19.21 8.47
CA ARG A 153 -1.43 -19.72 9.09
C ARG A 153 -2.25 -18.62 9.74
N TRP A 154 -1.61 -17.51 10.09
CA TRP A 154 -2.27 -16.28 10.54
C TRP A 154 -2.85 -15.53 9.36
N ASN A 155 -4.08 -15.91 9.01
CA ASN A 155 -4.83 -15.34 7.92
C ASN A 155 -6.34 -15.31 8.22
N SER A 156 -7.09 -14.53 7.44
CA SER A 156 -8.54 -14.30 7.62
C SER A 156 -9.43 -15.53 7.39
N VAL A 157 -8.92 -16.59 6.75
CA VAL A 157 -9.64 -17.88 6.63
C VAL A 157 -9.49 -18.70 7.91
N ASN A 158 -8.30 -18.70 8.48
CA ASN A 158 -7.98 -19.47 9.67
C ASN A 158 -8.38 -18.78 10.96
N LEU A 159 -8.48 -17.46 10.99
CA LEU A 159 -8.69 -16.66 12.21
C LEU A 159 -9.75 -15.59 11.94
N GLY A 160 -10.30 -15.00 13.01
CA GLY A 160 -11.25 -13.90 12.93
C GLY A 160 -12.50 -14.23 12.09
N PRO A 161 -12.65 -13.65 10.88
CA PRO A 161 -13.86 -13.75 10.06
C PRO A 161 -14.10 -15.12 9.43
N LYS A 162 -13.08 -15.98 9.35
CA LYS A 162 -13.16 -17.30 8.68
C LYS A 162 -13.61 -17.20 7.21
N LYS A 163 -13.11 -16.18 6.51
CA LYS A 163 -13.49 -15.85 5.13
C LYS A 163 -12.24 -15.49 4.34
N ASP A 164 -12.16 -15.92 3.08
CA ASP A 164 -11.16 -15.41 2.15
C ASP A 164 -11.62 -14.05 1.63
N LEU A 165 -11.17 -12.98 2.30
CA LEU A 165 -11.63 -11.63 1.99
C LEU A 165 -11.15 -11.17 0.61
N MET A 166 -9.91 -11.49 0.26
CA MET A 166 -9.37 -11.17 -1.06
C MET A 166 -10.13 -11.89 -2.18
N ALA A 167 -10.53 -13.15 -2.01
CA ALA A 167 -11.37 -13.84 -2.99
C ALA A 167 -12.71 -13.14 -3.22
N GLY A 168 -13.39 -12.71 -2.15
CA GLY A 168 -14.67 -12.00 -2.28
C GLY A 168 -14.52 -10.63 -2.96
N TRP A 169 -13.45 -9.89 -2.63
CA TRP A 169 -13.10 -8.64 -3.32
C TRP A 169 -12.79 -8.86 -4.80
N ALA A 170 -11.96 -9.85 -5.13
CA ALA A 170 -11.60 -10.19 -6.50
C ALA A 170 -12.83 -10.59 -7.34
N LYS A 171 -13.73 -11.39 -6.77
CA LYS A 171 -15.00 -11.77 -7.40
C LYS A 171 -15.87 -10.54 -7.67
N ALA A 172 -16.00 -9.62 -6.72
CA ALA A 172 -16.78 -8.39 -6.88
C ALA A 172 -16.19 -7.45 -7.94
N ALA A 173 -14.86 -7.25 -7.95
CA ALA A 173 -14.16 -6.47 -8.98
C ALA A 173 -14.39 -7.05 -10.38
N LYS A 174 -14.25 -8.37 -10.53
CA LYS A 174 -14.52 -9.07 -11.79
C LYS A 174 -15.97 -8.88 -12.25
N LYS A 175 -16.95 -9.01 -11.35
CA LYS A 175 -18.37 -8.80 -11.65
C LYS A 175 -18.67 -7.38 -12.15
N GLN A 176 -17.93 -6.38 -11.68
CA GLN A 176 -18.05 -4.98 -12.10
C GLN A 176 -17.14 -4.60 -13.29
N ASN A 177 -16.43 -5.57 -13.88
CA ASN A 177 -15.43 -5.35 -14.93
C ASN A 177 -14.40 -4.26 -14.54
N LEU A 178 -13.90 -4.34 -13.32
CA LEU A 178 -12.82 -3.48 -12.81
C LEU A 178 -11.52 -4.27 -12.73
N PRO A 179 -10.38 -3.74 -13.22
CA PRO A 179 -9.06 -4.23 -12.86
C PRO A 179 -8.92 -4.28 -11.34
N LEU A 180 -8.41 -5.40 -10.83
CA LEU A 180 -8.16 -5.63 -9.41
C LEU A 180 -6.72 -5.21 -9.08
N GLY A 181 -6.58 -4.36 -8.07
CA GLY A 181 -5.35 -4.10 -7.37
C GLY A 181 -5.32 -4.76 -6.00
N VAL A 182 -4.13 -5.04 -5.50
CA VAL A 182 -3.91 -5.48 -4.12
C VAL A 182 -2.83 -4.63 -3.47
N SER A 183 -2.95 -4.35 -2.17
CA SER A 183 -1.91 -3.65 -1.41
C SER A 183 -1.26 -4.56 -0.37
N VAL A 184 0.07 -4.53 -0.30
CA VAL A 184 0.92 -5.38 0.55
C VAL A 184 1.86 -4.49 1.34
N HIS A 185 1.75 -4.55 2.68
CA HIS A 185 2.48 -3.66 3.59
C HIS A 185 3.27 -4.45 4.64
N SER A 186 3.17 -5.78 4.62
CA SER A 186 3.74 -6.65 5.65
C SER A 186 5.27 -6.66 5.68
N ALA A 187 5.97 -6.13 4.67
CA ALA A 187 7.42 -6.01 4.67
C ALA A 187 7.90 -5.34 5.96
N HIS A 188 7.25 -4.24 6.37
CA HIS A 188 7.61 -3.46 7.55
C HIS A 188 7.20 -4.07 8.90
N ALA A 189 6.43 -5.16 8.95
CA ALA A 189 5.99 -5.75 10.21
C ALA A 189 7.16 -6.00 11.18
N TRP A 190 8.30 -6.49 10.67
CA TRP A 190 9.55 -6.66 11.42
C TRP A 190 9.90 -5.47 12.32
N ARG A 191 9.97 -4.25 11.77
CA ARG A 191 10.32 -3.04 12.52
C ARG A 191 9.10 -2.37 13.16
N TRP A 192 7.97 -2.38 12.46
CA TRP A 192 6.76 -1.67 12.82
C TRP A 192 6.08 -2.26 14.06
N TYR A 193 6.21 -3.58 14.28
CA TYR A 193 5.59 -4.24 15.43
C TYR A 193 6.45 -4.29 16.69
N GLU A 194 7.65 -3.69 16.71
CA GLU A 194 8.52 -3.74 17.89
C GLU A 194 7.90 -3.11 19.15
N THR A 195 6.85 -2.27 19.01
CA THR A 195 6.07 -1.79 20.17
C THR A 195 5.46 -2.95 20.96
N ALA A 196 5.06 -4.05 20.29
CA ALA A 196 4.52 -5.24 20.94
C ALA A 196 5.58 -6.02 21.76
N GLN A 197 6.87 -5.74 21.60
CA GLN A 197 7.92 -6.32 22.46
C GLN A 197 8.06 -5.61 23.81
N ARG A 198 7.48 -4.42 23.95
CA ARG A 198 7.70 -3.53 25.09
C ARG A 198 6.85 -3.95 26.29
N SER A 199 6.85 -3.09 27.31
CA SER A 199 6.00 -3.17 28.50
C SER A 199 5.69 -1.75 28.97
N ASP A 200 4.67 -1.62 29.81
CA ASP A 200 4.42 -0.38 30.57
C ASP A 200 5.63 -0.04 31.44
N LYS A 201 5.92 1.27 31.59
CA LYS A 201 6.93 1.79 32.51
C LYS A 201 6.34 2.10 33.89
N LYS A 202 5.02 2.23 34.00
CA LYS A 202 4.32 2.62 35.23
C LYS A 202 3.08 1.75 35.47
N GLY A 203 2.52 1.84 36.67
CA GLY A 203 1.30 1.11 37.04
C GLY A 203 1.55 -0.33 37.49
N ALA A 204 0.46 -1.05 37.77
CA ALA A 204 0.51 -2.38 38.39
C ALA A 204 1.10 -3.49 37.49
N LEU A 205 1.17 -3.25 36.18
CA LEU A 205 1.74 -4.17 35.20
C LEU A 205 3.05 -3.63 34.58
N ALA A 206 3.68 -2.64 35.23
CA ALA A 206 4.98 -2.12 34.82
C ALA A 206 6.01 -3.25 34.69
N GLY A 207 6.74 -3.27 33.58
CA GLY A 207 7.76 -4.28 33.29
C GLY A 207 7.20 -5.65 32.85
N VAL A 208 5.87 -5.85 32.83
CA VAL A 208 5.27 -7.06 32.26
C VAL A 208 5.26 -6.93 30.74
N PRO A 209 5.98 -7.79 29.98
CA PRO A 209 6.00 -7.71 28.53
C PRO A 209 4.59 -7.83 27.94
N TYR A 210 4.33 -7.09 26.87
CA TYR A 210 3.17 -7.34 26.03
C TYR A 210 3.32 -8.67 25.27
N ASP A 211 2.38 -9.00 24.39
CA ASP A 211 2.30 -10.32 23.77
C ASP A 211 3.13 -10.50 22.49
N GLY A 212 3.94 -9.51 22.08
CA GLY A 212 4.72 -9.57 20.85
C GLY A 212 5.75 -10.70 20.81
N LYS A 213 6.30 -11.13 21.97
CA LYS A 213 7.26 -12.26 22.08
C LYS A 213 6.62 -13.58 22.53
N MET A 214 5.29 -13.65 22.51
CA MET A 214 4.57 -14.86 22.90
C MET A 214 4.87 -16.00 21.92
N THR A 215 4.94 -17.22 22.43
CA THR A 215 5.18 -18.44 21.63
C THR A 215 3.99 -19.40 21.69
N ALA A 216 3.95 -20.35 20.76
CA ALA A 216 2.93 -21.40 20.72
C ALA A 216 2.70 -22.12 22.08
N ALA A 217 3.75 -22.29 22.89
CA ALA A 217 3.68 -22.98 24.18
C ALA A 217 2.73 -22.30 25.19
N GLN A 218 2.55 -20.98 25.09
CA GLN A 218 1.65 -20.21 25.97
C GLN A 218 0.17 -20.32 25.56
N GLY A 219 -0.13 -21.06 24.48
CA GLY A 219 -1.46 -21.18 23.88
C GLY A 219 -2.27 -22.36 24.38
N ASP A 220 -1.71 -23.21 25.25
CA ASP A 220 -2.43 -24.38 25.76
C ASP A 220 -3.71 -23.95 26.51
N GLY A 221 -4.85 -24.55 26.13
CA GLY A 221 -6.17 -24.19 26.63
C GLY A 221 -6.66 -22.78 26.25
N LYS A 222 -5.99 -22.09 25.31
CA LYS A 222 -6.43 -20.79 24.77
C LYS A 222 -7.06 -20.97 23.38
N TRP A 223 -7.82 -19.97 22.94
CA TRP A 223 -8.50 -20.00 21.63
C TRP A 223 -7.54 -20.16 20.44
N TRP A 224 -6.29 -19.75 20.62
CA TRP A 224 -5.23 -19.80 19.61
C TRP A 224 -4.31 -21.03 19.78
N GLN A 225 -4.72 -22.04 20.55
CA GLN A 225 -3.97 -23.29 20.68
C GLN A 225 -3.61 -23.87 19.32
N GLY A 226 -2.33 -24.21 19.14
CA GLY A 226 -1.79 -24.73 17.88
C GLY A 226 -1.42 -23.67 16.84
N TYR A 227 -1.54 -22.37 17.16
CA TYR A 227 -0.98 -21.27 16.36
C TYR A 227 0.20 -20.64 17.10
N ASP A 228 1.29 -20.35 16.40
CA ASP A 228 2.41 -19.60 16.98
C ASP A 228 2.24 -18.10 16.70
N PRO A 229 2.03 -17.24 17.71
CA PRO A 229 1.93 -15.79 17.50
C PRO A 229 3.13 -15.16 16.79
N GLN A 230 4.28 -15.83 16.75
CA GLN A 230 5.44 -15.33 16.00
C GLN A 230 5.27 -15.34 14.49
N GLU A 231 4.37 -16.17 13.94
CA GLU A 231 4.01 -16.06 12.51
C GLU A 231 3.27 -14.74 12.23
N LEU A 232 2.52 -14.19 13.19
CA LEU A 232 1.88 -12.88 13.09
C LEU A 232 2.85 -11.75 13.45
N TYR A 233 3.39 -11.78 14.67
CA TYR A 233 4.17 -10.65 15.19
C TYR A 233 5.55 -10.54 14.54
N ALA A 234 6.21 -11.67 14.27
CA ALA A 234 7.58 -11.73 13.79
C ALA A 234 8.56 -10.92 14.67
N GLN A 235 8.39 -10.96 16.00
CA GLN A 235 9.12 -10.12 16.95
C GLN A 235 10.17 -10.86 17.80
N ASN A 236 10.50 -12.10 17.44
CA ASN A 236 11.62 -12.85 18.00
C ASN A 236 12.96 -12.42 17.39
N HIS A 237 13.24 -11.12 17.44
CA HIS A 237 14.52 -10.52 17.08
C HIS A 237 14.91 -9.42 18.08
N PRO A 238 16.20 -9.04 18.13
CA PRO A 238 16.62 -7.82 18.82
C PRO A 238 15.90 -6.58 18.29
N MET A 239 15.58 -5.66 19.19
CA MET A 239 14.98 -4.38 18.80
C MET A 239 15.99 -3.51 18.06
N SER A 240 15.48 -2.72 17.13
CA SER A 240 16.23 -1.68 16.43
C SER A 240 16.70 -0.57 17.38
N GLU A 241 17.68 0.23 16.94
CA GLU A 241 18.09 1.44 17.68
C GLU A 241 16.88 2.38 17.88
N ASP A 242 16.82 3.05 19.03
CA ASP A 242 15.72 3.93 19.43
C ASP A 242 14.31 3.31 19.34
N SER A 243 14.21 1.98 19.44
CA SER A 243 12.92 1.31 19.39
C SER A 243 11.96 1.73 20.49
N LEU A 244 12.42 2.29 21.62
CA LEU A 244 11.56 2.83 22.68
C LEU A 244 11.02 4.24 22.39
N ASN A 245 11.54 4.94 21.37
CA ASN A 245 11.01 6.21 20.89
C ASN A 245 9.92 5.94 19.84
N ASP A 246 8.70 6.39 20.10
CA ASP A 246 7.55 6.16 19.23
C ASP A 246 7.66 6.84 17.85
N HIS A 247 8.48 7.88 17.76
CA HIS A 247 8.66 8.68 16.55
C HIS A 247 9.85 8.23 15.67
N SER A 248 10.63 7.23 16.10
CA SER A 248 11.82 6.77 15.35
C SER A 248 11.48 6.05 14.04
N ILE A 249 10.26 5.53 13.91
CA ILE A 249 9.85 4.62 12.84
C ILE A 249 10.04 5.18 11.43
N HIS A 250 9.70 6.46 11.19
CA HIS A 250 9.77 7.04 9.85
C HIS A 250 11.21 7.25 9.37
N GLY A 251 12.14 7.60 10.28
CA GLY A 251 13.56 7.67 9.95
C GLY A 251 14.16 6.30 9.58
N GLN A 252 13.49 5.23 9.99
CA GLN A 252 13.92 3.84 9.82
C GLN A 252 13.15 3.11 8.70
N TRP A 253 12.24 3.79 8.00
CA TRP A 253 11.38 3.18 6.98
C TRP A 253 12.17 2.61 5.79
N ASN A 254 13.29 3.23 5.42
CA ASN A 254 14.13 2.73 4.33
C ASN A 254 15.23 1.75 4.79
N TRP A 255 14.96 0.96 5.85
CA TRP A 255 15.84 -0.10 6.36
C TRP A 255 17.25 0.34 6.80
N GLY A 256 17.49 1.65 6.96
CA GLY A 256 18.71 2.26 7.48
C GLY A 256 18.57 2.75 8.92
N ASN A 257 19.44 3.66 9.35
CA ASN A 257 19.31 4.38 10.63
C ASN A 257 19.09 3.47 11.85
N GLY A 258 19.84 2.37 11.93
CA GLY A 258 19.84 1.47 13.09
C GLY A 258 18.72 0.44 13.12
N VAL A 259 17.99 0.21 12.01
CA VAL A 259 17.05 -0.92 11.91
C VAL A 259 17.79 -2.24 12.08
N TYR A 260 17.27 -3.09 12.97
CA TYR A 260 17.75 -4.46 13.08
C TYR A 260 17.37 -5.25 11.84
N LYS A 261 18.37 -5.73 11.09
CA LYS A 261 18.17 -6.32 9.76
C LYS A 261 17.25 -7.55 9.82
N PRO A 262 16.22 -7.64 8.96
CA PRO A 262 15.40 -8.84 8.83
C PRO A 262 16.22 -10.08 8.48
N THR A 263 15.80 -11.22 9.00
CA THR A 263 16.43 -12.51 8.66
C THR A 263 16.09 -12.93 7.24
N LYS A 264 16.92 -13.78 6.64
CA LYS A 264 16.62 -14.37 5.32
C LYS A 264 15.26 -15.09 5.31
N ALA A 265 14.94 -15.82 6.38
CA ALA A 265 13.67 -16.54 6.50
C ALA A 265 12.45 -15.61 6.48
N TYR A 266 12.54 -14.44 7.12
CA TYR A 266 11.49 -13.42 7.05
C TYR A 266 11.33 -12.87 5.62
N CYS A 267 12.43 -12.53 4.95
CA CYS A 267 12.39 -12.05 3.57
C CYS A 267 11.83 -13.11 2.60
N ASP A 268 12.27 -14.36 2.72
CA ASP A 268 11.78 -15.47 1.88
C ASP A 268 10.29 -15.74 2.13
N ASN A 269 9.82 -15.70 3.39
CA ASN A 269 8.41 -15.88 3.70
C ASN A 269 7.54 -14.73 3.14
N PHE A 270 8.00 -13.48 3.23
CA PHE A 270 7.34 -12.35 2.57
C PHE A 270 7.22 -12.56 1.06
N TYR A 271 8.31 -13.02 0.42
CA TYR A 271 8.31 -13.36 -1.00
C TYR A 271 7.26 -14.43 -1.32
N ASP A 272 7.30 -15.56 -0.63
CA ASP A 272 6.41 -16.70 -0.89
C ASP A 272 4.93 -16.33 -0.72
N ARG A 273 4.59 -15.59 0.35
CA ARG A 273 3.23 -15.07 0.58
C ARG A 273 2.77 -14.15 -0.54
N THR A 274 3.64 -13.25 -1.00
CA THR A 274 3.32 -12.28 -2.05
C THR A 274 3.17 -12.97 -3.41
N ILE A 275 3.97 -13.99 -3.71
CA ILE A 275 3.83 -14.79 -4.92
C ILE A 275 2.54 -15.60 -4.90
N ASP A 276 2.19 -16.25 -3.78
CA ASP A 276 0.93 -16.99 -3.63
C ASP A 276 -0.28 -16.06 -3.83
N LEU A 277 -0.26 -14.85 -3.26
CA LEU A 277 -1.26 -13.82 -3.49
C LEU A 277 -1.40 -13.47 -4.99
N ILE A 278 -0.29 -13.13 -5.66
CA ILE A 278 -0.28 -12.75 -7.07
C ILE A 278 -0.79 -13.90 -7.94
N ASP A 279 -0.36 -15.13 -7.66
CA ASP A 279 -0.73 -16.29 -8.46
C ASP A 279 -2.18 -16.70 -8.28
N LYS A 280 -2.70 -16.60 -7.05
CA LYS A 280 -4.09 -16.97 -6.74
C LYS A 280 -5.09 -15.95 -7.29
N TYR A 281 -4.85 -14.65 -7.10
CA TYR A 281 -5.86 -13.62 -7.42
C TYR A 281 -5.60 -12.85 -8.72
N ASN A 282 -4.42 -13.01 -9.32
CA ASN A 282 -4.06 -12.41 -10.62
C ASN A 282 -4.35 -10.90 -10.71
N PRO A 283 -3.88 -10.09 -9.75
CA PRO A 283 -4.12 -8.65 -9.77
C PRO A 283 -3.43 -7.99 -10.97
N GLU A 284 -4.05 -6.93 -11.49
CA GLU A 284 -3.45 -6.07 -12.51
C GLU A 284 -2.58 -4.97 -11.85
N LEU A 285 -2.64 -4.82 -10.54
CA LEU A 285 -1.91 -3.79 -9.80
C LEU A 285 -1.46 -4.32 -8.44
N VAL A 286 -0.21 -4.02 -8.04
CA VAL A 286 0.31 -4.31 -6.70
C VAL A 286 0.89 -3.04 -6.08
N TYR A 287 0.32 -2.63 -4.96
CA TYR A 287 0.78 -1.50 -4.17
C TYR A 287 1.69 -1.99 -3.04
N PHE A 288 2.88 -1.41 -2.92
CA PHE A 288 3.75 -1.57 -1.76
C PHE A 288 3.84 -0.25 -1.00
N ASP A 289 3.79 -0.33 0.32
CA ASP A 289 3.92 0.82 1.23
C ASP A 289 5.38 1.17 1.57
N ASP A 290 6.31 0.50 0.89
CA ASP A 290 7.74 0.65 1.05
C ASP A 290 8.28 1.91 0.32
N THR A 291 9.46 2.35 0.74
CA THR A 291 10.22 3.43 0.08
C THR A 291 10.41 3.14 -1.42
N ALA A 292 10.87 1.92 -1.76
CA ALA A 292 11.04 1.46 -3.14
C ALA A 292 10.29 0.14 -3.33
N LEU A 293 10.97 -0.92 -3.79
CA LEU A 293 10.43 -2.28 -3.73
C LEU A 293 10.60 -2.85 -2.31
N PRO A 294 9.73 -3.79 -1.90
CA PRO A 294 9.73 -4.27 -0.53
C PRO A 294 11.05 -4.90 -0.12
N LEU A 295 11.48 -4.56 1.11
CA LEU A 295 12.75 -4.99 1.72
C LEU A 295 14.03 -4.52 1.00
N TRP A 296 13.95 -3.61 0.03
CA TRP A 296 15.14 -2.98 -0.57
C TRP A 296 15.76 -1.94 0.38
N PRO A 297 17.09 -1.84 0.55
CA PRO A 297 18.15 -2.61 -0.11
C PRO A 297 18.64 -3.82 0.70
N VAL A 298 17.96 -4.19 1.79
CA VAL A 298 18.41 -5.27 2.67
C VAL A 298 18.17 -6.68 2.09
N SER A 299 17.32 -6.78 1.08
CA SER A 299 17.01 -7.98 0.31
C SER A 299 16.57 -7.64 -1.13
N ASP A 300 16.70 -8.61 -2.04
CA ASP A 300 16.29 -8.54 -3.46
C ASP A 300 14.87 -9.06 -3.71
N VAL A 301 14.14 -9.49 -2.67
CA VAL A 301 12.82 -10.14 -2.84
C VAL A 301 11.81 -9.27 -3.56
N GLY A 302 11.80 -7.95 -3.34
CA GLY A 302 10.94 -7.03 -4.06
C GLY A 302 11.22 -7.00 -5.58
N LEU A 303 12.50 -7.10 -5.98
CA LEU A 303 12.89 -7.21 -7.40
C LEU A 303 12.37 -8.51 -8.02
N ARG A 304 12.45 -9.62 -7.26
CA ARG A 304 11.93 -10.92 -7.69
C ARG A 304 10.41 -10.93 -7.82
N VAL A 305 9.69 -10.29 -6.91
CA VAL A 305 8.24 -10.11 -7.02
C VAL A 305 7.88 -9.29 -8.26
N ALA A 306 8.57 -8.17 -8.50
CA ALA A 306 8.31 -7.32 -9.66
C ALA A 306 8.53 -8.05 -10.99
N ALA A 307 9.66 -8.77 -11.12
CA ALA A 307 9.95 -9.58 -12.29
C ALA A 307 8.90 -10.67 -12.50
N HIS A 308 8.46 -11.35 -11.44
CA HIS A 308 7.39 -12.36 -11.51
C HIS A 308 6.08 -11.76 -12.03
N LEU A 309 5.63 -10.65 -11.44
CA LEU A 309 4.37 -10.00 -11.83
C LEU A 309 4.40 -9.57 -13.30
N TYR A 310 5.48 -8.92 -13.75
CA TYR A 310 5.60 -8.43 -15.12
C TYR A 310 5.64 -9.58 -16.14
N ASN A 311 6.43 -10.62 -15.87
CA ASN A 311 6.47 -11.80 -16.74
C ASN A 311 5.13 -12.54 -16.78
N LYS A 312 4.47 -12.69 -15.63
CA LYS A 312 3.13 -13.28 -15.54
C LYS A 312 2.10 -12.47 -16.33
N SER A 313 2.16 -11.15 -16.23
CA SER A 313 1.31 -10.25 -17.01
C SER A 313 1.49 -10.43 -18.52
N ILE A 314 2.74 -10.47 -19.00
CA ILE A 314 3.03 -10.67 -20.43
C ILE A 314 2.51 -12.02 -20.88
N LYS A 315 2.73 -13.09 -20.10
CA LYS A 315 2.23 -14.43 -20.41
C LYS A 315 0.69 -14.46 -20.49
N LYS A 316 0.00 -13.72 -19.62
CA LYS A 316 -1.47 -13.68 -19.56
C LYS A 316 -2.08 -12.85 -20.69
N HIS A 317 -1.50 -11.71 -21.01
CA HIS A 317 -2.11 -10.68 -21.87
C HIS A 317 -1.42 -10.49 -23.22
N GLY A 318 -0.30 -11.17 -23.47
CA GLY A 318 0.57 -10.95 -24.64
C GLY A 318 1.37 -9.64 -24.58
N LYS A 319 1.15 -8.83 -23.55
CA LYS A 319 1.85 -7.55 -23.29
C LYS A 319 1.88 -7.26 -21.80
N LEU A 320 2.76 -6.35 -21.39
CA LEU A 320 2.79 -5.87 -20.03
C LEU A 320 1.51 -5.06 -19.74
N ASN A 321 0.77 -5.50 -18.73
CA ASN A 321 -0.51 -4.94 -18.32
C ASN A 321 -0.59 -4.73 -16.80
N SER A 322 0.43 -5.14 -16.04
CA SER A 322 0.49 -4.95 -14.59
C SER A 322 1.17 -3.64 -14.19
N VAL A 323 0.77 -3.12 -13.03
CA VAL A 323 1.34 -1.91 -12.41
C VAL A 323 1.89 -2.23 -11.03
N ILE A 324 3.06 -1.68 -10.69
CA ILE A 324 3.60 -1.67 -9.32
C ILE A 324 3.76 -0.22 -8.88
N PHE A 325 3.52 0.04 -7.60
CA PHE A 325 3.77 1.33 -6.97
C PHE A 325 4.94 1.28 -5.99
N GLY A 326 5.64 2.41 -5.85
CA GLY A 326 6.59 2.70 -4.79
C GLY A 326 6.67 4.20 -4.50
N LYS A 327 7.03 4.58 -3.26
CA LYS A 327 6.78 5.93 -2.73
C LYS A 327 7.90 6.94 -2.92
N ILE A 328 9.14 6.53 -2.72
CA ILE A 328 10.33 7.40 -2.71
C ILE A 328 11.35 6.75 -3.64
N LEU A 329 11.24 7.11 -4.92
CA LEU A 329 11.96 6.46 -6.00
C LEU A 329 13.05 7.37 -6.57
N ASP A 330 14.24 6.80 -6.80
CA ASP A 330 15.26 7.45 -7.62
C ASP A 330 14.92 7.43 -9.12
N GLU A 331 15.74 8.08 -9.95
CA GLU A 331 15.49 8.19 -11.39
C GLU A 331 15.44 6.81 -12.11
N GLN A 332 16.24 5.84 -11.67
CA GLN A 332 16.25 4.50 -12.25
C GLN A 332 14.98 3.74 -11.84
N GLN A 333 14.62 3.80 -10.56
CA GLN A 333 13.45 3.12 -10.00
C GLN A 333 12.15 3.69 -10.56
N ARG A 334 12.06 4.99 -10.82
CA ARG A 334 10.94 5.63 -11.53
C ARG A 334 10.72 5.08 -12.95
N LYS A 335 11.74 4.49 -13.58
CA LYS A 335 11.61 3.81 -14.89
C LYS A 335 11.11 2.38 -14.75
N CYS A 336 11.15 1.81 -13.55
CA CYS A 336 10.86 0.41 -13.27
C CYS A 336 9.43 0.17 -12.73
N MET A 337 8.80 1.21 -12.18
CA MET A 337 7.45 1.16 -11.58
C MET A 337 6.82 2.56 -11.56
N VAL A 338 5.55 2.66 -11.16
CA VAL A 338 4.85 3.93 -11.04
C VAL A 338 5.17 4.58 -9.69
N TRP A 339 5.52 5.87 -9.72
CA TRP A 339 5.75 6.66 -8.52
C TRP A 339 4.42 6.99 -7.83
N ASP A 340 4.34 6.70 -6.53
CA ASP A 340 3.23 7.06 -5.68
C ASP A 340 3.60 8.20 -4.72
N ILE A 341 2.77 9.24 -4.67
CA ILE A 341 2.94 10.38 -3.75
C ILE A 341 1.91 10.27 -2.63
N GLU A 342 2.36 9.89 -1.44
CA GLU A 342 1.48 9.75 -0.29
C GLU A 342 0.83 11.08 0.11
N ARG A 343 -0.51 11.11 0.10
CA ARG A 343 -1.34 12.23 0.58
C ARG A 343 -0.89 13.60 0.04
N GLY A 344 -0.49 13.65 -1.23
CA GLY A 344 0.04 14.85 -1.86
C GLY A 344 -0.06 14.81 -3.38
N GLN A 345 0.64 15.72 -4.05
CA GLN A 345 0.69 15.75 -5.51
C GLN A 345 2.02 16.36 -5.97
N SER A 346 2.44 16.04 -7.20
CA SER A 346 3.56 16.78 -7.79
C SER A 346 3.14 18.22 -8.04
N ASN A 347 4.06 19.16 -7.82
CA ASN A 347 3.87 20.57 -8.15
C ASN A 347 4.28 20.89 -9.60
N THR A 348 4.60 19.88 -10.40
CA THR A 348 4.98 20.02 -11.81
C THR A 348 4.35 18.92 -12.66
N ILE A 349 4.33 19.11 -13.98
CA ILE A 349 3.94 18.04 -14.91
C ILE A 349 5.11 17.06 -15.01
N GLU A 350 4.93 15.88 -14.42
CA GLU A 350 5.94 14.81 -14.45
C GLU A 350 6.04 14.18 -15.85
N PRO A 351 7.26 13.78 -16.28
CA PRO A 351 7.47 13.15 -17.58
C PRO A 351 6.99 11.70 -17.64
N LEU A 352 6.88 11.04 -16.48
CA LEU A 352 6.43 9.66 -16.33
C LEU A 352 5.10 9.63 -15.56
N PRO A 353 4.18 8.69 -15.88
CA PRO A 353 2.98 8.53 -15.08
C PRO A 353 3.31 8.28 -13.61
N TRP A 354 2.55 8.93 -12.75
CA TRP A 354 2.59 8.82 -11.30
C TRP A 354 1.15 8.71 -10.79
N GLN A 355 1.00 8.40 -9.51
CA GLN A 355 -0.28 8.47 -8.82
C GLN A 355 -0.13 9.12 -7.44
N THR A 356 -1.25 9.42 -6.81
CA THR A 356 -1.30 9.70 -5.38
C THR A 356 -2.44 8.92 -4.76
N ASP A 357 -2.23 8.55 -3.50
CA ASP A 357 -3.22 7.97 -2.62
C ASP A 357 -3.62 8.98 -1.52
N THR A 358 -4.91 9.03 -1.23
CA THR A 358 -5.46 9.71 -0.06
C THR A 358 -6.74 9.03 0.40
N CYS A 359 -7.19 9.32 1.60
CA CYS A 359 -8.43 8.76 2.19
C CYS A 359 -9.49 9.84 2.37
N LEU A 360 -10.76 9.44 2.51
CA LEU A 360 -11.85 10.38 2.84
C LEU A 360 -11.76 10.89 4.28
N GLY A 361 -11.18 10.12 5.19
CA GLY A 361 -11.02 10.47 6.60
C GLY A 361 -9.64 10.04 7.09
N GLN A 362 -9.56 8.83 7.64
CA GLN A 362 -8.32 8.11 7.94
C GLN A 362 -8.21 6.86 7.06
N TRP A 363 -7.02 6.25 7.01
CA TRP A 363 -6.78 5.02 6.26
C TRP A 363 -7.62 3.86 6.79
N HIS A 364 -7.49 3.53 8.08
CA HIS A 364 -8.42 2.63 8.77
C HIS A 364 -9.60 3.41 9.37
N TYR A 365 -10.70 2.71 9.62
CA TYR A 365 -11.92 3.31 10.16
C TYR A 365 -11.70 3.92 11.54
N ASP A 366 -12.13 5.18 11.69
CA ASP A 366 -12.15 5.90 12.96
C ASP A 366 -13.57 6.40 13.24
N ARG A 367 -14.21 5.84 14.27
CA ARG A 367 -15.57 6.20 14.69
C ARG A 367 -15.70 7.70 14.95
N ARG A 368 -14.65 8.33 15.47
CA ARG A 368 -14.65 9.77 15.81
C ARG A 368 -14.72 10.64 14.56
N ILE A 369 -14.16 10.20 13.43
CA ILE A 369 -14.27 10.95 12.17
C ILE A 369 -15.72 10.93 11.66
N TYR A 370 -16.41 9.79 11.82
CA TYR A 370 -17.82 9.66 11.50
C TYR A 370 -18.69 10.52 12.43
N ASP A 371 -18.54 10.36 13.75
CA ASP A 371 -19.36 11.06 14.75
C ASP A 371 -19.22 12.57 14.67
N ASN A 372 -18.03 13.07 14.31
CA ASN A 372 -17.76 14.50 14.19
C ASN A 372 -17.93 15.05 12.75
N ASN A 373 -18.39 14.24 11.80
CA ASN A 373 -18.56 14.62 10.39
C ASN A 373 -17.30 15.24 9.76
N HIS A 374 -16.14 14.64 10.02
CA HIS A 374 -14.82 15.13 9.57
C HIS A 374 -14.34 14.53 8.25
N TYR A 375 -15.23 13.90 7.46
CA TYR A 375 -14.87 13.40 6.14
C TYR A 375 -14.62 14.55 5.14
N LYS A 376 -13.69 14.34 4.21
CA LYS A 376 -13.46 15.24 3.07
C LYS A 376 -14.76 15.41 2.28
N SER A 377 -15.08 16.66 1.94
CA SER A 377 -16.24 16.97 1.10
C SER A 377 -16.05 16.46 -0.33
N ALA A 378 -17.16 16.19 -1.04
CA ALA A 378 -17.13 15.85 -2.46
C ALA A 378 -16.40 16.93 -3.30
N LYS A 379 -16.58 18.21 -2.97
CA LYS A 379 -15.88 19.32 -3.62
C LYS A 379 -14.36 19.18 -3.51
N MET A 380 -13.85 18.87 -2.31
CA MET A 380 -12.43 18.66 -2.09
C MET A 380 -11.91 17.50 -2.92
N VAL A 381 -12.59 16.35 -2.91
CA VAL A 381 -12.19 15.16 -3.67
C VAL A 381 -12.17 15.43 -5.18
N ILE A 382 -13.19 16.10 -5.72
CA ILE A 382 -13.25 16.44 -7.15
C ILE A 382 -12.13 17.41 -7.53
N HIS A 383 -11.87 18.43 -6.71
CA HIS A 383 -10.79 19.39 -6.98
C HIS A 383 -9.41 18.72 -6.95
N THR A 384 -9.16 17.83 -5.98
CA THR A 384 -7.92 17.04 -5.95
C THR A 384 -7.80 16.16 -7.20
N LEU A 385 -8.88 15.51 -7.63
CA LEU A 385 -8.85 14.70 -8.84
C LEU A 385 -8.52 15.52 -10.10
N VAL A 386 -9.06 16.74 -10.22
CA VAL A 386 -8.78 17.65 -11.34
C VAL A 386 -7.34 18.16 -11.33
N ASP A 387 -6.76 18.39 -10.16
CA ASP A 387 -5.37 18.86 -10.05
C ASP A 387 -4.35 17.75 -10.39
N VAL A 388 -4.66 16.51 -10.01
CA VAL A 388 -3.79 15.34 -10.24
C VAL A 388 -3.78 14.89 -11.71
N ILE A 389 -4.90 15.02 -12.44
CA ILE A 389 -5.06 14.59 -13.85
C ILE A 389 -4.58 15.66 -14.82
#